data_AF-A0A0A9FK50-F1
#
_entry.id   AF-A0A0A9FK50-F1
#
_cell.length_a   1.000
_cell.length_b   1.000
_cell.length_c   1.000
_cell.angle_alpha   90.00
_cell.angle_beta   90.00
_cell.angle_gamma   90.00
#
_symmetry.space_group_name_H-M   'P 1'
#
loop_
_entity.id
_entity.type
_entity.pdbx_description
1 polymer ?
#
loop_
_entity_poly.entity_id
_entity_poly.type
_entity_poly.pdbx_seq_one_letter_code
_entity_poly.pdbx_strand_id
1 'polypeptide(L)'
;MVELAAYSTGALVREMASGLVRLALECQKTPPQTGDQNQRQRPAAAALVEEATWRAYCNGRKCGYAVRRECGEEEWRVLRAVEPVSVGAGVLPDGDGGAAGGAGEGDLMYMRAKFERVVGSRDSEAFYMVNPDGGGGPELSIYLLRV
;
A
#
# COMPACT_ATOMS: atom_id res chain seq x y z
N MET A 1 6.41 -5.33 -3.37
CA MET A 1 5.04 -4.76 -3.36
C MET A 1 4.33 -5.21 -2.10
N VAL A 2 3.47 -4.37 -1.51
CA VAL A 2 2.57 -4.77 -0.41
C VAL A 2 1.15 -4.82 -0.97
N GLU A 3 0.49 -5.96 -0.83
CA GLU A 3 -0.86 -6.18 -1.35
C GLU A 3 -1.85 -6.40 -0.22
N LEU A 4 -2.93 -5.60 -0.18
CA LEU A 4 -4.03 -5.74 0.76
C LEU A 4 -5.06 -6.73 0.20
N ALA A 5 -5.07 -7.96 0.73
CA ALA A 5 -5.85 -9.06 0.15
C ALA A 5 -7.39 -8.89 0.27
N ALA A 6 -7.87 -8.12 1.25
CA ALA A 6 -9.30 -7.97 1.54
C ALA A 6 -9.82 -6.54 1.32
N TYR A 7 -9.01 -5.67 0.71
CA TYR A 7 -9.34 -4.25 0.57
C TYR A 7 -9.20 -3.80 -0.89
N SER A 8 -10.34 -3.70 -1.58
CA SER A 8 -10.36 -3.35 -3.00
C SER A 8 -10.15 -1.85 -3.24
N THR A 9 -9.66 -1.48 -4.43
CA THR A 9 -9.57 -0.08 -4.87
C THR A 9 -10.92 0.63 -4.79
N GLY A 10 -12.02 -0.06 -5.13
CA GLY A 10 -13.37 0.50 -5.00
C GLY A 10 -13.82 0.74 -3.55
N ALA A 11 -13.34 -0.06 -2.59
CA ALA A 11 -13.56 0.23 -1.16
C ALA A 11 -12.77 1.46 -0.72
N LEU A 12 -11.51 1.59 -1.18
CA LEU A 12 -10.69 2.77 -0.91
C LEU A 12 -11.33 4.05 -1.48
N VAL A 13 -11.75 4.03 -2.74
CA VAL A 13 -12.41 5.19 -3.39
C VAL A 13 -13.66 5.63 -2.63
N ARG A 14 -14.47 4.68 -2.14
CA ARG A 14 -15.65 5.00 -1.32
C ARG A 14 -15.29 5.63 0.02
N GLU A 15 -14.23 5.18 0.68
CA GLU A 15 -13.77 5.81 1.93
C GLU A 15 -13.13 7.18 1.67
N MET A 16 -12.45 7.38 0.54
CA MET A 16 -11.94 8.71 0.16
C MET A 16 -13.08 9.70 -0.13
N ALA A 17 -14.17 9.23 -0.71
CA ALA A 17 -15.37 10.06 -0.91
C ALA A 17 -16.05 10.49 0.40
N SER A 18 -15.79 9.80 1.52
CA SER A 18 -16.32 10.16 2.84
C SER A 18 -15.38 11.05 3.65
N GLY A 19 -14.18 11.34 3.14
CA GLY A 19 -13.20 12.26 3.73
C GLY A 19 -11.82 11.63 3.92
N LEU A 20 -11.21 11.89 5.07
CA LEU A 20 -9.83 11.46 5.36
C LEU A 20 -9.75 9.94 5.55
N VAL A 21 -8.84 9.30 4.81
CA VAL A 21 -8.55 7.86 4.90
C VAL A 21 -7.21 7.62 5.57
N ARG A 22 -7.22 6.76 6.60
CA ARG A 22 -6.02 6.30 7.30
C ARG A 22 -5.91 4.80 7.20
N LEU A 23 -4.93 4.32 6.44
CA LEU A 23 -4.57 2.91 6.36
C LEU A 23 -3.44 2.63 7.34
N ALA A 24 -3.63 1.73 8.29
CA ALA A 24 -2.57 1.25 9.17
C ALA A 24 -2.27 -0.22 8.89
N LEU A 25 -1.00 -0.53 8.69
CA LEU A 25 -0.44 -1.86 8.51
C LEU A 25 0.39 -2.18 9.74
N GLU A 26 -0.08 -3.13 10.54
CA GLU A 26 0.57 -3.54 11.79
C GLU A 26 1.17 -4.93 11.69
N CYS A 27 2.47 -5.06 11.95
CA CYS A 27 3.16 -6.33 12.14
C CYS A 27 3.62 -6.48 13.60
N GLN A 28 3.82 -7.72 14.06
CA GLN A 28 4.24 -7.97 15.44
C GLN A 28 5.75 -7.74 15.59
N LYS A 29 6.16 -7.14 16.71
CA LYS A 29 7.56 -7.20 17.14
C LYS A 29 7.94 -8.64 17.45
N THR A 30 8.92 -9.18 16.73
CA THR A 30 9.53 -10.44 17.13
C THR A 30 10.28 -10.22 18.45
N PRO A 31 9.99 -10.96 19.53
CA PRO A 31 10.71 -10.81 20.78
C PRO A 31 12.21 -11.08 20.56
N PRO A 32 13.10 -10.41 21.30
CA PRO A 32 14.51 -10.80 21.33
C PRO A 32 14.55 -12.26 21.82
N GLN A 33 15.03 -13.17 20.97
CA GLN A 33 15.26 -14.54 21.38
C GLN A 33 16.37 -14.52 22.44
N THR A 34 15.98 -14.76 23.69
CA THR A 34 16.92 -15.04 24.78
C THR A 34 17.43 -16.47 24.59
N GLY A 35 18.68 -16.61 24.13
CA GLY A 35 19.41 -17.88 24.13
C GLY A 35 19.69 -18.45 22.75
N ASP A 36 20.78 -18.02 22.12
CA ASP A 36 21.95 -18.87 21.84
C ASP A 36 23.01 -18.04 21.10
N GLN A 37 24.24 -18.06 21.60
CA GLN A 37 25.35 -17.20 21.16
C GLN A 37 25.95 -17.58 19.79
N ASN A 38 25.18 -18.23 18.90
CA ASN A 38 25.71 -18.74 17.63
C ASN A 38 24.81 -18.45 16.41
N GLN A 39 23.96 -17.43 16.46
CA GLN A 39 23.22 -16.97 15.29
C GLN A 39 23.88 -15.74 14.68
N ARG A 40 24.51 -15.99 13.53
CA ARG A 40 24.78 -15.05 12.43
C ARG A 40 24.02 -13.75 12.59
N GLN A 41 24.76 -12.64 12.72
CA GLN A 41 24.31 -11.25 12.63
C GLN A 41 22.86 -11.16 12.16
N ARG A 42 21.93 -10.97 13.10
CA ARG A 42 20.56 -10.60 12.78
C ARG A 42 20.69 -9.41 11.82
N PRO A 43 20.24 -9.49 10.55
CA PRO A 43 20.34 -8.36 9.66
C PRO A 43 19.67 -7.19 10.36
N ALA A 44 20.28 -6.00 10.30
CA ALA A 44 19.72 -4.77 10.84
C ALA A 44 18.20 -4.79 10.62
N ALA A 45 17.41 -4.63 11.69
CA ALA A 45 15.96 -4.85 11.68
C ALA A 45 15.38 -4.44 10.33
N ALA A 46 14.86 -5.41 9.58
CA ALA A 46 14.48 -5.20 8.19
C ALA A 46 13.59 -3.95 8.07
N ALA A 47 13.78 -3.19 6.99
CA ALA A 47 12.97 -2.00 6.73
C ALA A 47 11.49 -2.39 6.85
N LEU A 48 10.64 -1.51 7.39
CA LEU A 48 9.27 -1.89 7.72
C LEU A 48 8.58 -2.53 6.51
N VAL A 49 8.69 -1.95 5.32
CA VAL A 49 8.13 -2.47 4.07
C VAL A 49 8.54 -3.92 3.71
N GLU A 50 9.66 -4.41 4.25
CA GLU A 50 10.16 -5.77 4.01
C GLU A 50 9.49 -6.84 4.88
N GLU A 51 8.66 -6.45 5.87
CA GLU A 51 7.92 -7.39 6.70
C GLU A 51 6.91 -8.20 5.85
N ALA A 52 6.86 -9.51 6.09
CA ALA A 52 6.13 -10.45 5.26
C ALA A 52 4.60 -10.26 5.32
N THR A 53 4.06 -9.98 6.51
CA THR A 53 2.62 -9.97 6.78
C THR A 53 2.23 -8.85 7.73
N TRP A 54 1.09 -8.24 7.45
CA TRP A 54 0.52 -7.12 8.19
C TRP A 54 -0.95 -7.35 8.48
N ARG A 55 -1.42 -6.91 9.64
CA ARG A 55 -2.84 -6.66 9.89
C ARG A 55 -3.18 -5.29 9.31
N ALA A 56 -4.20 -5.22 8.47
CA ALA A 56 -4.63 -3.99 7.84
C ALA A 56 -5.84 -3.39 8.55
N TYR A 57 -5.80 -2.09 8.77
CA TYR A 57 -6.87 -1.29 9.36
C TYR A 57 -7.15 -0.09 8.47
N CYS A 58 -8.43 0.20 8.23
CA CYS A 58 -8.87 1.42 7.59
C CYS A 58 -9.70 2.25 8.58
N ASN A 59 -9.27 3.48 8.85
CA ASN A 59 -9.92 4.39 9.79
C ASN A 59 -10.17 3.75 11.17
N GLY A 60 -9.20 2.96 11.65
CA GLY A 60 -9.26 2.26 12.94
C GLY A 60 -10.05 0.95 12.93
N ARG A 61 -10.72 0.60 11.83
CA ARG A 61 -11.46 -0.67 11.68
C ARG A 61 -10.59 -1.70 10.96
N LYS A 62 -10.46 -2.91 11.53
CA LYS A 62 -9.72 -4.00 10.88
C LYS A 62 -10.39 -4.34 9.55
N CYS A 63 -9.64 -4.22 8.45
CA CYS A 63 -10.13 -4.46 7.09
C CYS A 63 -9.46 -5.67 6.41
N GLY A 64 -8.52 -6.34 7.07
CA GLY A 64 -7.97 -7.62 6.60
C GLY A 64 -6.50 -7.79 6.93
N TYR A 65 -5.78 -8.39 5.98
CA TYR A 65 -4.33 -8.55 6.04
C TYR A 65 -3.69 -7.98 4.77
N ALA A 66 -2.46 -7.53 4.89
CA ALA A 66 -1.60 -7.23 3.75
C ALA A 66 -0.38 -8.14 3.79
N VAL A 67 0.16 -8.46 2.62
CA VAL A 67 1.33 -9.31 2.48
C VAL A 67 2.33 -8.69 1.53
N ARG A 68 3.61 -8.84 1.86
CA ARG A 68 4.69 -8.50 0.94
C ARG A 68 4.78 -9.58 -0.13
N ARG A 69 4.78 -9.15 -1.39
CA ARG A 69 4.97 -9.98 -2.57
C ARG A 69 5.98 -9.36 -3.52
N GLU A 70 6.66 -10.21 -4.26
CA GLU A 70 7.43 -9.78 -5.42
C GLU A 70 6.47 -9.53 -6.58
N CYS A 71 6.77 -8.53 -7.42
CA CYS A 71 5.96 -8.24 -8.60
C CYS A 71 6.26 -9.28 -9.69
N GLY A 72 5.24 -9.97 -10.17
CA GLY A 72 5.29 -10.82 -11.35
C GLY A 72 5.10 -10.02 -12.64
N GLU A 73 4.99 -10.73 -13.76
CA GLU A 73 4.86 -10.11 -15.09
C GLU A 73 3.60 -9.24 -15.22
N GLU A 74 2.48 -9.69 -14.63
CA GLU A 74 1.21 -8.98 -14.62
C GLU A 74 1.30 -7.67 -13.83
N GLU A 75 1.86 -7.69 -12.62
CA GLU A 75 2.04 -6.48 -11.82
C GLU A 75 3.01 -5.51 -12.49
N TRP A 76 4.09 -6.01 -13.10
CA TRP A 76 4.99 -5.17 -13.87
C TRP A 76 4.33 -4.56 -15.10
N ARG A 77 3.42 -5.28 -15.78
CA ARG A 77 2.63 -4.73 -16.90
C ARG A 77 1.80 -3.54 -16.42
N VAL A 78 1.09 -3.69 -15.31
CA VAL A 78 0.30 -2.62 -14.69
C VAL A 78 1.19 -1.43 -14.30
N LEU A 79 2.31 -1.68 -13.61
CA LEU A 79 3.24 -0.63 -13.18
C LEU A 79 3.83 0.16 -14.36
N ARG A 80 4.13 -0.51 -15.48
CA ARG A 80 4.57 0.15 -16.72
C ARG A 80 3.45 0.96 -17.39
N ALA A 81 2.23 0.44 -17.40
CA ALA A 81 1.09 1.14 -17.99
C ALA A 81 0.77 2.46 -17.25
N VAL A 82 0.95 2.51 -15.93
CA VAL A 82 0.72 3.71 -15.11
C VAL A 82 1.93 4.64 -14.99
N GLU A 83 3.11 4.23 -15.49
CA GLU A 83 4.35 4.99 -15.41
C GLU A 83 4.24 6.44 -15.96
N PRO A 84 3.55 6.70 -17.10
CA PRO A 84 3.42 8.07 -17.64
C PRO A 84 2.51 9.00 -16.81
N VAL A 85 1.65 8.46 -15.95
CA VAL A 85 0.55 9.21 -15.31
C VAL A 85 1.03 9.85 -14.02
N SER A 86 1.45 11.12 -13.97
CA SER A 86 2.17 11.65 -12.78
C SER A 86 1.36 11.62 -11.46
N VAL A 87 0.11 12.06 -11.49
CA VAL A 87 -0.84 12.03 -10.36
C VAL A 87 -2.25 11.86 -10.95
N GLY A 88 -3.10 11.05 -10.33
CA GLY A 88 -4.49 10.86 -10.74
C GLY A 88 -5.02 9.46 -10.47
N ALA A 89 -6.26 9.20 -10.88
CA ALA A 89 -6.88 7.89 -10.86
C ALA A 89 -7.39 7.54 -12.26
N GLY A 90 -7.47 6.25 -12.57
CA GLY A 90 -7.91 5.79 -13.87
C GLY A 90 -8.24 4.30 -13.88
N VAL A 91 -8.57 3.81 -15.07
CA VAL A 91 -8.89 2.41 -15.33
C VAL A 91 -7.98 1.93 -16.44
N LEU A 92 -7.36 0.77 -16.25
CA LEU A 92 -6.62 0.06 -17.27
C LEU A 92 -7.49 -1.06 -17.84
N PRO A 93 -7.56 -1.19 -19.17
CA PRO A 93 -8.25 -2.31 -19.79
C PRO A 93 -7.50 -3.61 -19.51
N ASP A 94 -8.24 -4.71 -19.34
CA ASP A 94 -7.64 -6.04 -19.24
C ASP A 94 -6.99 -6.41 -20.59
N GLY A 95 -5.78 -6.97 -20.53
CA GLY A 95 -4.94 -7.14 -21.71
C GLY A 95 -5.20 -8.45 -22.47
N ASP A 96 -6.13 -8.46 -23.43
CA ASP A 96 -5.90 -8.94 -24.81
C ASP A 96 -7.14 -8.64 -25.71
N GLY A 97 -6.97 -7.77 -26.71
CA GLY A 97 -7.88 -7.69 -27.87
C GLY A 97 -9.20 -6.89 -27.74
N GLY A 98 -9.17 -5.63 -28.20
CA GLY A 98 -10.24 -5.08 -29.05
C GLY A 98 -11.41 -4.33 -28.39
N ALA A 99 -11.57 -3.09 -28.87
CA ALA A 99 -12.82 -2.32 -29.01
C ALA A 99 -13.52 -1.77 -27.75
N ALA A 100 -13.53 -0.43 -27.69
CA ALA A 100 -14.66 0.45 -27.42
C ALA A 100 -15.78 -0.01 -26.45
N GLY A 101 -15.85 0.68 -25.31
CA GLY A 101 -17.12 1.03 -24.66
C GLY A 101 -17.49 0.24 -23.40
N GLY A 102 -17.35 0.91 -22.26
CA GLY A 102 -17.97 0.52 -21.00
C GLY A 102 -17.03 -0.22 -20.04
N ALA A 103 -17.01 0.23 -18.79
CA ALA A 103 -16.25 -0.41 -17.73
C ALA A 103 -16.77 -1.83 -17.48
N GLY A 104 -16.04 -2.83 -17.97
CA GLY A 104 -16.38 -4.24 -17.89
C GLY A 104 -15.66 -4.95 -16.73
N GLU A 105 -16.12 -6.14 -16.38
CA GLU A 105 -15.74 -6.97 -15.22
C GLU A 105 -14.23 -7.36 -15.12
N GLY A 106 -13.39 -6.95 -16.09
CA GLY A 106 -11.93 -7.15 -16.11
C GLY A 106 -11.09 -5.86 -15.99
N ASP A 107 -11.74 -4.71 -15.84
CA ASP A 107 -11.05 -3.42 -15.82
C ASP A 107 -10.34 -3.14 -14.47
N LEU A 108 -9.03 -2.85 -14.52
CA LEU A 108 -8.22 -2.58 -13.32
C LEU A 108 -8.24 -1.09 -12.96
N MET A 109 -8.82 -0.77 -11.81
CA MET A 109 -8.80 0.59 -11.25
C MET A 109 -7.46 0.87 -10.56
N TYR A 110 -6.86 2.01 -10.87
CA TYR A 110 -5.62 2.45 -10.23
C TYR A 110 -5.70 3.90 -9.76
N MET A 111 -4.83 4.23 -8.81
CA MET A 111 -4.56 5.59 -8.38
C MET A 111 -3.05 5.75 -8.24
N ARG A 112 -2.52 6.84 -8.77
CA ARG A 112 -1.12 7.24 -8.56
C ARG A 112 -1.11 8.61 -7.90
N ALA A 113 -0.34 8.71 -6.84
CA ALA A 113 -0.14 9.96 -6.13
C ALA A 113 1.30 10.07 -5.65
N LYS A 114 1.71 11.30 -5.35
CA LYS A 114 2.98 11.56 -4.68
C LYS A 114 2.77 11.40 -3.17
N PHE A 115 3.71 10.76 -2.49
CA PHE A 115 3.67 10.61 -1.04
C PHE A 115 4.91 11.24 -0.41
N GLU A 116 4.71 11.91 0.71
CA GLU A 116 5.77 12.31 1.63
C GLU A 116 5.98 11.18 2.64
N ARG A 117 7.21 10.65 2.69
CA ARG A 117 7.60 9.61 3.65
C ARG A 117 8.18 10.25 4.90
N VAL A 118 7.62 9.92 6.06
CA VAL A 118 8.08 10.34 7.37
C VAL A 118 8.48 9.11 8.17
N VAL A 119 9.73 9.05 8.61
CA VAL A 119 10.24 7.96 9.45
C VAL A 119 10.18 8.40 10.90
N GLY A 120 9.30 7.80 11.70
CA GLY A 120 9.17 8.09 13.12
C GLY A 120 10.22 7.35 13.95
N SER A 121 10.41 6.06 13.69
CA SER A 121 11.44 5.22 14.32
C SER A 121 11.72 3.97 13.48
N ARG A 122 12.58 3.07 13.97
CA ARG A 122 12.77 1.73 13.38
C ARG A 122 11.48 0.89 13.29
N ASP A 123 10.47 1.25 14.08
CA ASP A 123 9.21 0.53 14.23
C ASP A 123 8.02 1.34 13.67
N SER A 124 8.23 2.54 13.13
CA SER A 124 7.15 3.38 12.61
C SER A 124 7.56 4.22 11.40
N GLU A 125 6.81 4.07 10.31
CA GLU A 125 6.90 4.90 9.10
C GLU A 125 5.49 5.33 8.66
N ALA A 126 5.38 6.54 8.12
CA ALA A 126 4.14 7.09 7.58
C ALA A 126 4.36 7.65 6.17
N PHE A 127 3.34 7.53 5.34
CA PHE A 127 3.27 8.05 3.99
C PHE A 127 2.04 8.92 3.86
N TYR A 128 2.24 10.21 3.62
CA TYR A 128 1.16 11.19 3.48
C TYR A 128 1.00 11.53 2.00
N MET A 129 -0.20 11.38 1.46
CA MET A 129 -0.50 11.81 0.10
C MET A 129 -0.31 13.33 -0.01
N VAL A 130 0.48 13.75 -1.00
CA VAL A 130 0.77 15.16 -1.29
C VAL A 130 -0.26 15.67 -2.28
N ASN A 131 -1.07 16.63 -1.86
CA ASN A 131 -2.04 17.29 -2.72
C ASN A 131 -1.33 18.34 -3.60
N PRO A 132 -1.44 18.28 -4.93
CA PRO A 132 -0.82 19.26 -5.82
C PRO A 132 -1.43 20.67 -5.67
N ASP A 133 -2.68 20.77 -5.23
CA ASP A 133 -3.42 22.04 -5.14
C ASP A 133 -3.20 22.80 -3.81
N GLY A 134 -2.36 22.27 -2.90
CA GLY A 134 -1.90 22.95 -1.69
C GLY A 134 -2.97 23.23 -0.61
N GLY A 135 -4.23 22.83 -0.82
CA GLY A 135 -5.33 22.98 0.13
C GLY A 135 -5.75 21.65 0.78
N GLY A 136 -5.98 21.67 2.09
CA GLY A 136 -6.50 20.52 2.85
C GLY A 136 -5.43 19.50 3.26
N GLY A 137 -5.59 18.88 4.42
CA GLY A 137 -4.70 17.81 4.90
C GLY A 137 -4.69 16.58 4.00
N PRO A 138 -3.84 15.58 4.28
CA PRO A 138 -3.67 14.41 3.41
C PRO A 138 -4.97 13.60 3.33
N GLU A 139 -5.56 13.49 2.14
CA GLU A 139 -6.78 12.71 1.91
C GLU A 139 -6.56 11.21 2.19
N LEU A 140 -5.33 10.74 1.95
CA LEU A 140 -4.89 9.39 2.26
C LEU A 140 -3.56 9.43 3.04
N SER A 141 -3.54 8.73 4.17
CA SER A 141 -2.33 8.46 4.95
C SER A 141 -2.15 6.95 5.13
N ILE A 142 -0.92 6.46 4.96
CA ILE A 142 -0.56 5.06 5.15
C ILE A 142 0.49 4.95 6.25
N TYR A 143 0.24 4.13 7.26
CA TYR A 143 1.12 3.91 8.39
C TYR A 143 1.61 2.46 8.38
N LEU A 144 2.92 2.26 8.50
CA LEU A 144 3.52 0.97 8.78
C LEU A 144 4.04 0.98 10.20
N LEU A 145 3.56 0.05 11.01
CA LEU A 145 3.80 -0.01 12.45
C LEU A 145 4.24 -1.42 12.84
N ARG A 146 5.35 -1.51 13.56
CA ARG A 146 5.73 -2.72 14.29
C ARG A 146 5.27 -2.55 15.73
N VAL A 147 4.28 -3.34 16.14
CA VAL A 147 3.63 -3.26 17.47
C VAL A 147 3.99 -4.44 18.36
#